data_AF-A0A7J9S2K5-F1
#
_entry.id   AF-A0A7J9S2K5-F1
#
_cell.length_a   1.000
_cell.length_b   1.000
_cell.length_c   1.000
_cell.angle_alpha   90.00
_cell.angle_beta   90.00
_cell.angle_gamma   90.00
#
_symmetry.space_group_name_H-M   'P 1'
#
loop_
_entity.id
_entity.type
_entity.pdbx_description
1 polymer ?
#
loop_
_entity_poly.entity_id
_entity_poly.type
_entity_poly.pdbx_seq_one_letter_code
_entity_poly.pdbx_strand_id
1 'polypeptide(L)'
;MSCGRKAFLLCKNMTPPEVRYYLHKLEHVDTIDPELLSEAEKCEKNTKVLLTLAKPDEKIVEKYGRLTNTLVNYQILALENGSRMV
;
A
#
# COMPACT_ATOMS: atom_id res chain seq x y z
N MET A 1 1.97 24.63 4.73
CA MET A 1 1.59 23.22 4.49
C MET A 1 2.86 22.46 4.16
N SER A 2 3.39 21.67 5.09
CA SER A 2 4.50 20.77 4.77
C SER A 2 3.91 19.56 4.07
N CYS A 3 4.20 19.39 2.78
CA CYS A 3 3.79 18.19 2.06
C CYS A 3 4.71 17.05 2.49
N GLY A 4 4.18 16.06 3.23
CA GLY A 4 4.96 14.90 3.64
C GLY A 4 5.47 14.12 2.41
N ARG A 5 6.66 13.52 2.52
CA ARG A 5 7.15 12.55 1.52
C ARG A 5 7.30 11.19 2.18
N LYS A 6 6.83 10.14 1.51
CA LYS A 6 6.97 8.75 1.99
C LYS A 6 7.48 7.86 0.87
N ALA A 7 8.51 7.09 1.17
CA ALA A 7 8.97 6.03 0.29
C ALA A 7 8.17 4.76 0.55
N PHE A 8 7.74 4.11 -0.53
CA PHE A 8 7.13 2.80 -0.54
C PHE A 8 8.10 1.80 -1.16
N LEU A 9 8.23 0.64 -0.53
CA LEU A 9 9.01 -0.50 -1.00
C LEU A 9 8.03 -1.58 -1.43
N LEU A 10 8.04 -1.94 -2.71
CA LEU A 10 6.98 -2.70 -3.35
C LEU A 10 7.48 -4.03 -3.89
N CYS A 11 6.63 -5.06 -3.80
CA CYS A 11 6.87 -6.39 -4.37
C CYS A 11 6.89 -6.38 -5.92
N LYS A 12 6.41 -5.29 -6.53
CA LYS A 12 6.20 -5.15 -7.98
C LYS A 12 6.67 -3.79 -8.45
N ASN A 13 7.08 -3.73 -9.72
CA ASN A 13 7.42 -2.48 -10.36
C ASN A 13 6.15 -1.65 -10.59
N MET A 14 6.11 -0.44 -10.05
CA MET A 14 4.97 0.46 -10.12
C MET A 14 5.40 1.91 -10.22
N THR A 15 4.55 2.69 -10.87
CA THR A 15 4.64 4.14 -11.00
C THR A 15 3.95 4.85 -9.82
N PRO A 16 4.31 6.11 -9.52
CA PRO A 16 3.68 6.87 -8.44
C PRO A 16 2.13 6.90 -8.48
N PRO A 17 1.46 7.07 -9.65
CA PRO A 17 0.00 7.01 -9.71
C PRO A 17 -0.58 5.66 -9.30
N GLU A 18 0.06 4.55 -9.68
CA GLU A 18 -0.38 3.19 -9.32
C GLU A 18 -0.27 2.97 -7.82
N VAL A 19 0.85 3.36 -7.21
CA VAL A 19 1.02 3.27 -5.75
C VAL A 19 -0.05 4.06 -5.01
N ARG A 20 -0.37 5.27 -5.50
CA ARG A 20 -1.44 6.08 -4.91
C ARG A 20 -2.80 5.40 -5.04
N TYR A 21 -3.09 4.78 -6.18
CA TYR A 21 -4.32 3.99 -6.36
C TYR A 21 -4.47 2.92 -5.27
N TYR A 22 -3.43 2.11 -5.02
CA TYR A 22 -3.47 1.08 -3.99
C TYR A 22 -3.49 1.64 -2.56
N LEU A 23 -2.81 2.76 -2.31
CA LEU A 23 -2.86 3.45 -1.02
C LEU A 23 -4.30 3.84 -0.66
N HIS A 24 -5.05 4.42 -1.59
CA HIS A 24 -6.45 4.81 -1.35
C HIS A 24 -7.40 3.63 -1.15
N LYS A 25 -7.08 2.45 -1.66
CA LYS A 25 -7.86 1.23 -1.35
C LYS A 25 -7.82 0.87 0.14
N LEU A 26 -6.81 1.34 0.87
CA LEU A 26 -6.71 1.15 2.31
C LEU A 26 -7.76 1.93 3.11
N GLU A 27 -8.45 2.92 2.53
CA GLU A 27 -9.52 3.64 3.23
C GLU A 27 -10.66 2.70 3.66
N HIS A 28 -10.87 1.60 2.92
CA HIS A 28 -12.00 0.67 3.06
C HIS A 28 -11.58 -0.76 3.44
N VAL A 29 -10.44 -0.93 4.11
CA VAL A 29 -10.00 -2.25 4.57
C VAL A 29 -10.65 -2.56 5.93
N ASP A 30 -11.67 -3.41 5.91
CA ASP A 30 -12.37 -3.89 7.12
C ASP A 30 -11.95 -5.30 7.52
N THR A 31 -11.52 -6.11 6.56
CA THR A 31 -11.06 -7.49 6.77
C THR A 31 -9.70 -7.72 6.13
N ILE A 32 -8.85 -8.51 6.77
CA ILE A 32 -7.54 -8.89 6.25
C ILE A 32 -7.44 -10.42 6.21
N ASP A 33 -6.98 -10.94 5.07
CA ASP A 33 -6.54 -12.33 4.94
C ASP A 33 -5.13 -12.49 5.54
N PRO A 34 -4.96 -13.28 6.62
CA PRO A 34 -3.66 -13.49 7.26
C PRO A 34 -2.61 -14.15 6.34
N GLU A 35 -3.03 -15.02 5.42
CA GLU A 35 -2.10 -15.72 4.51
C GLU A 35 -1.50 -14.73 3.52
N LEU A 36 -2.37 -13.94 2.88
CA LEU A 36 -1.96 -12.89 1.96
C LEU A 36 -1.18 -11.77 2.65
N LEU A 37 -1.50 -11.45 3.91
CA LEU A 37 -0.70 -10.51 4.71
C LEU A 37 0.71 -11.05 4.95
N SER A 38 0.83 -12.34 5.29
CA SER A 38 2.14 -12.98 5.43
C SER A 38 2.91 -12.97 4.11
N GLU A 39 2.24 -13.15 2.98
CA GLU A 39 2.87 -13.08 1.65
C GLU A 39 3.39 -11.67 1.36
N ALA A 40 2.57 -10.64 1.59
CA ALA A 40 2.93 -9.24 1.41
C ALA A 40 4.13 -8.82 2.28
N GLU A 41 4.23 -9.33 3.50
CA GLU A 41 5.36 -9.06 4.38
C GLU A 41 6.64 -9.74 3.89
N LYS A 42 6.55 -11.00 3.44
CA LYS A 42 7.70 -11.80 3.00
C LYS A 42 8.16 -11.52 1.57
N CYS A 43 7.33 -10.87 0.76
CA CYS A 43 7.69 -10.56 -0.62
C CYS A 43 8.98 -9.73 -0.69
N GLU A 44 9.78 -9.97 -1.73
CA GLU A 44 10.98 -9.21 -2.01
C GLU A 44 10.63 -7.83 -2.58
N LYS A 45 10.98 -6.76 -1.87
CA LYS A 45 10.52 -5.39 -2.17
C LYS A 45 11.58 -4.60 -2.94
N ASN A 46 11.79 -4.98 -4.20
CA ASN A 46 12.87 -4.44 -5.03
C ASN A 46 12.56 -3.09 -5.70
N THR A 47 11.31 -2.65 -5.66
CA THR A 47 10.92 -1.37 -6.25
C THR A 47 10.71 -0.34 -5.16
N LYS A 48 11.45 0.78 -5.23
CA LYS A 48 11.26 1.94 -4.35
C LYS A 48 10.57 3.07 -5.08
N VAL A 49 9.41 3.49 -4.59
CA VAL A 49 8.64 4.62 -5.14
C VAL A 49 8.50 5.69 -4.08
N LEU A 50 8.86 6.94 -4.42
CA LEU A 50 8.68 8.09 -3.54
C LEU A 50 7.37 8.80 -3.88
N LEU A 51 6.46 8.91 -2.90
CA LEU A 51 5.25 9.71 -3.03
C LEU A 51 5.36 11.00 -2.23
N THR A 52 4.99 12.10 -2.88
CA THR A 52 4.58 13.33 -2.21
C THR A 52 3.12 13.16 -1.79
N LEU A 53 2.88 13.20 -0.47
CA LEU A 53 1.59 12.92 0.13
C LEU A 53 0.70 14.16 0.08
N ALA A 54 -0.47 14.03 -0.55
CA ALA A 54 -1.54 14.99 -0.36
C ALA A 54 -2.23 14.75 1.00
N LYS A 55 -3.04 15.71 1.46
CA LYS A 55 -3.78 15.57 2.75
C LYS A 55 -4.57 14.25 2.88
N PRO A 56 -5.23 13.72 1.84
CA PRO A 56 -5.87 12.42 1.93
C PRO A 56 -4.87 11.27 2.15
N ASP A 57 -3.76 11.28 1.41
CA ASP A 57 -2.68 10.29 1.54
C ASP A 57 -2.11 10.29 2.98
N GLU A 58 -1.91 11.49 3.55
CA GLU A 58 -1.41 11.67 4.92
C GLU A 58 -2.32 11.00 5.94
N LYS A 59 -3.65 11.16 5.83
CA LYS A 59 -4.60 10.52 6.74
C LYS A 59 -4.52 8.99 6.72
N ILE A 60 -4.35 8.40 5.54
CA ILE A 60 -4.21 6.94 5.40
C ILE A 60 -2.91 6.47 6.03
N VAL A 61 -1.81 7.17 5.74
CA VAL A 61 -0.48 6.87 6.30
C VAL A 61 -0.47 7.02 7.81
N GLU A 62 -1.16 8.02 8.37
CA GLU A 62 -1.29 8.22 9.82
C GLU A 62 -2.14 7.12 10.47
N LYS A 63 -3.25 6.73 9.84
CA LYS A 63 -4.15 5.66 10.32
C LYS A 63 -3.40 4.33 10.49
N TYR A 64 -2.59 3.94 9.52
CA TYR A 64 -1.91 2.63 9.52
C TYR A 64 -0.44 2.69 9.93
N GLY A 65 0.15 3.89 10.00
CA GLY A 65 1.51 4.13 10.44
C GLY A 65 2.56 3.30 9.68
N ARG A 66 3.31 2.48 10.41
CA ARG A 66 4.38 1.63 9.85
C ARG A 66 3.84 0.53 8.94
N LEU A 67 2.62 0.04 9.19
CA LEU A 67 2.00 -1.04 8.42
C LEU A 67 1.56 -0.60 7.02
N THR A 68 1.45 0.71 6.76
CA THR A 68 1.01 1.25 5.46
C THR A 68 1.74 0.61 4.28
N ASN A 69 3.07 0.42 4.37
CA ASN A 69 3.82 -0.16 3.26
C ASN A 69 3.45 -1.63 3.00
N THR A 70 3.33 -2.43 4.05
CA THR A 70 2.90 -3.83 3.95
C THR A 70 1.47 -3.93 3.43
N LEU A 71 0.57 -3.07 3.89
CA LEU A 71 -0.82 -3.05 3.45
C LEU A 71 -0.99 -2.61 1.98
N VAL A 72 -0.15 -1.69 1.49
CA VAL A 72 -0.11 -1.37 0.05
C VAL A 72 0.30 -2.61 -0.75
N ASN A 73 1.33 -3.34 -0.31
CA ASN A 73 1.73 -4.60 -0.94
C ASN A 73 0.64 -5.67 -0.88
N TYR A 74 -0.09 -5.76 0.23
CA TYR A 74 -1.25 -6.64 0.36
C TYR A 74 -2.31 -6.31 -0.70
N GLN A 75 -2.66 -5.04 -0.89
CA GLN A 75 -3.65 -4.64 -1.90
C GLN A 75 -3.20 -4.95 -3.33
N ILE A 76 -1.90 -4.78 -3.59
CA ILE A 76 -1.30 -5.14 -4.88
C ILE A 76 -1.48 -6.64 -5.15
N LEU A 77 -1.10 -7.48 -4.19
CA LEU A 77 -1.21 -8.94 -4.36
C LEU A 77 -2.66 -9.41 -4.41
N ALA A 78 -3.56 -8.82 -3.60
CA ALA A 78 -4.98 -9.14 -3.59
C ALA A 78 -5.63 -8.96 -4.97
N LEU A 79 -5.39 -7.80 -5.58
CA LEU A 79 -6.03 -7.43 -6.85
C LEU A 79 -5.43 -8.18 -8.05
N GLU A 80 -4.15 -8.52 -8.02
CA GLU A 80 -3.49 -9.30 -9.08
C GLU A 80 -3.85 -10.79 -9.02
N ASN A 81 -3.97 -11.35 -7.82
CA ASN A 81 -4.33 -12.77 -7.64
C ASN A 81 -5.82 -13.07 -7.90
N GLY A 82 -6.59 -12.08 -8.41
CA GLY A 82 -8.03 -12.21 -8.64
C GLY A 82 -8.85 -12.40 -7.35
N SER A 83 -8.22 -12.20 -6.18
CA SER A 83 -8.87 -12.26 -4.88
C SER A 83 -9.62 -10.95 -4.66
N ARG A 84 -10.81 -10.85 -5.26
CA ARG A 84 -11.75 -9.77 -4.92
C ARG A 84 -12.13 -9.93 -3.45
N MET A 85 -11.65 -9.02 -2.62
CA MET A 85 -12.35 -8.74 -1.36
C MET A 85 -13.77 -8.31 -1.72
N VAL A 86 -14.75 -9.13 -1.31
CA VAL A 86 -16.17 -8.80 -1.26
C VAL A 86 -16.45 -7.96 -0.03
#